data_AF-A0A1X7U7V5-F1
#
_entry.id   AF-A0A1X7U7V5-F1
#
_cell.length_a   1.000
_cell.length_b   1.000
_cell.length_c   1.000
_cell.angle_alpha   90.00
_cell.angle_beta   90.00
_cell.angle_gamma   90.00
#
_symmetry.space_group_name_H-M   'P 1'
#
loop_
_entity.id
_entity.type
_entity.pdbx_description
1 polymer ?
#
loop_
_entity_poly.entity_id
_entity_poly.type
_entity_poly.pdbx_seq_one_letter_code
_entity_poly.pdbx_strand_id
1 'polypeptide(L)' 'MGDRTRWSDPKTNPCLKEANDSYKCMDDNNYNRDACLEYFKMYKDCRKKMNLARREGKPFESIK' A
#
# COMPACT_ATOMS: atom_id res chain seq x y z
N MET A 1 -3.11 2.33 26.04
CA MET A 1 -3.57 1.19 25.22
C MET A 1 -2.77 1.24 23.92
N GLY A 2 -2.13 0.13 23.57
CA GLY A 2 -0.86 0.04 22.83
C GLY A 2 -0.75 0.86 21.54
N ASP A 3 0.46 1.37 21.31
CA ASP A 3 0.96 1.95 20.05
C ASP A 3 0.38 1.17 18.87
N ARG A 4 -0.56 1.80 18.18
CA ARG A 4 -1.13 1.27 16.95
C ARG A 4 0.04 1.17 16.00
N THR A 5 0.50 -0.07 15.79
CA THR A 5 1.59 -0.44 14.91
C THR A 5 1.71 0.55 13.75
N ARG A 6 2.90 1.14 13.62
CA ARG A 6 3.38 2.06 12.55
C ARG A 6 2.95 1.76 11.11
N TRP A 7 2.27 0.65 10.87
CA TRP A 7 1.80 0.19 9.57
C TRP A 7 0.43 0.76 9.18
N SER A 8 -0.44 1.07 10.14
CA SER A 8 -1.82 1.54 9.88
C SER A 8 -1.94 3.06 9.86
N ASP A 9 -0.85 3.79 10.15
CA ASP A 9 -0.86 5.24 10.11
C ASP A 9 -0.56 5.71 8.67
N PRO A 10 -1.45 6.51 8.03
CA PRO A 10 -1.22 7.00 6.68
C PRO A 10 0.01 7.90 6.57
N LYS A 11 0.50 8.45 7.69
CA LYS A 11 1.74 9.24 7.75
C LYS A 11 3.00 8.39 7.62
N THR A 12 2.95 7.12 8.00
CA THR A 12 4.11 6.21 8.01
C THR A 12 4.03 5.14 6.94
N ASN A 13 2.82 4.82 6.45
CA ASN A 13 2.59 3.92 5.34
C ASN A 13 1.87 4.64 4.19
N PRO A 14 2.62 5.23 3.24
CA PRO A 14 2.00 5.94 2.12
C PRO A 14 1.26 5.02 1.13
N CYS A 15 1.48 3.71 1.21
CA CYS A 15 0.79 2.68 0.40
C CYS A 15 -0.48 2.14 1.08
N LEU A 16 -0.93 2.78 2.17
CA LEU A 16 -2.10 2.32 2.93
C LEU A 16 -3.38 2.35 2.09
N LYS A 17 -3.54 3.34 1.20
CA LYS A 17 -4.70 3.45 0.33
C LYS A 17 -4.76 2.26 -0.64
N GLU A 18 -3.70 1.99 -1.37
CA GLU A 18 -3.62 0.87 -2.31
C GLU A 18 -3.75 -0.49 -1.62
N ALA A 19 -3.27 -0.61 -0.37
CA ALA A 19 -3.49 -1.79 0.47
C ALA A 19 -4.98 -1.96 0.79
N ASN A 20 -5.65 -0.91 1.26
CA ASN A 20 -7.08 -0.94 1.55
C ASN A 20 -7.92 -1.24 0.30
N ASP A 21 -7.58 -0.65 -0.85
CA ASP A 21 -8.26 -0.91 -2.13
C ASP A 21 -8.11 -2.40 -2.52
N SER A 22 -6.93 -2.99 -2.31
CA SER A 22 -6.70 -4.42 -2.55
C SER A 22 -7.50 -5.31 -1.60
N TYR A 23 -7.54 -4.98 -0.31
CA TYR A 23 -8.32 -5.73 0.68
C TYR A 23 -9.81 -5.64 0.42
N LYS A 24 -10.29 -4.44 0.05
CA LYS A 24 -11.69 -4.22 -0.31
C LYS A 24 -12.08 -5.04 -1.53
N CYS A 25 -11.27 -5.02 -2.59
CA CYS A 25 -11.52 -5.85 -3.76
C CYS A 25 -11.61 -7.34 -3.38
N MET A 26 -10.71 -7.83 -2.51
CA MET A 26 -10.77 -9.22 -2.06
C MET A 26 -12.07 -9.52 -1.31
N ASP A 27 -12.53 -8.62 -0.43
CA ASP A 27 -13.78 -8.77 0.31
C ASP A 27 -15.00 -8.83 -0.64
N ASP A 28 -15.07 -7.88 -1.58
CA ASP A 28 -16.15 -7.80 -2.59
C ASP A 28 -16.16 -9.01 -3.55
N ASN A 29 -15.00 -9.60 -3.84
CA ASN A 29 -14.84 -10.67 -4.84
C ASN A 29 -14.70 -12.08 -4.22
N ASN A 30 -15.16 -12.30 -2.98
CA ASN A 30 -15.04 -13.61 -2.29
C ASN A 30 -13.59 -14.14 -2.28
N TYR A 31 -12.62 -13.24 -2.08
CA TYR A 31 -11.19 -13.55 -2.04
C TYR A 31 -10.62 -14.07 -3.38
N ASN A 32 -11.31 -13.83 -4.50
CA ASN A 32 -10.81 -14.13 -5.83
C ASN A 32 -9.64 -13.21 -6.19
N ARG A 33 -8.43 -13.76 -6.17
CA ARG A 33 -7.19 -13.01 -6.40
C ARG A 33 -7.05 -12.53 -7.85
N ASP A 34 -7.56 -13.29 -8.80
CA ASP A 34 -7.48 -12.97 -10.22
C ASP A 34 -8.29 -11.71 -10.56
N ALA A 35 -9.46 -11.55 -9.92
CA ALA A 35 -10.28 -10.34 -10.06
C ALA A 35 -9.59 -9.07 -9.52
N CYS A 36 -8.64 -9.22 -8.59
CA CYS A 36 -7.98 -8.11 -7.89
C CYS A 36 -6.52 -7.88 -8.31
N LEU A 37 -6.06 -8.50 -9.41
CA LEU A 37 -4.67 -8.38 -9.89
C LEU A 37 -4.22 -6.94 -10.09
N GLU A 38 -5.11 -6.08 -10.58
CA GLU A 38 -4.81 -4.66 -10.80
C GLU A 38 -4.51 -3.94 -9.48
N TYR A 39 -5.34 -4.13 -8.45
CA TYR A 39 -5.12 -3.55 -7.13
C TYR A 39 -3.80 -4.04 -6.50
N PHE A 40 -3.50 -5.34 -6.62
CA PHE A 40 -2.22 -5.87 -6.16
C PHE A 40 -1.04 -5.29 -6.94
N LYS A 41 -1.20 -5.02 -8.24
CA LYS A 41 -0.17 -4.36 -9.06
C LYS A 41 0.09 -2.95 -8.56
N MET A 42 -0.95 -2.18 -8.27
CA MET A 42 -0.83 -0.82 -7.72
C MET A 42 -0.15 -0.84 -6.34
N TYR A 43 -0.54 -1.74 -5.45
CA TYR A 43 0.11 -1.90 -4.15
C TYR A 43 1.60 -2.26 -4.27
N LYS A 44 1.94 -3.20 -5.17
CA LYS A 44 3.33 -3.59 -5.46
C LYS A 44 4.14 -2.42 -6.03
N ASP A 45 3.55 -1.62 -6.90
CA ASP A 45 4.21 -0.44 -7.48
C ASP A 45 4.50 0.60 -6.40
N CYS A 46 3.51 0.92 -5.55
CA CYS A 46 3.69 1.81 -4.42
C CYS A 46 4.83 1.34 -3.49
N ARG A 47 4.86 0.05 -3.16
CA ARG A 47 5.92 -0.54 -2.33
C ARG A 47 7.31 -0.40 -2.98
N LYS A 48 7.41 -0.54 -4.30
CA LYS A 48 8.67 -0.29 -5.03
C LYS A 48 9.08 1.16 -4.94
N LYS A 49 8.17 2.10 -5.17
CA LYS A 49 8.41 3.55 -5.03
C LYS A 49 8.86 3.91 -3.62
N MET A 50 8.23 3.35 -2.60
CA MET A 50 8.62 3.56 -1.20
C MET A 50 10.03 3.04 -0.90
N ASN A 51 10.39 1.87 -1.43
CA ASN A 51 11.74 1.34 -1.29
C ASN A 51 12.78 2.19 -2.04
N LEU A 52 12.43 2.72 -3.21
CA LEU A 52 13.28 3.64 -3.97
C LEU A 52 13.46 4.96 -3.22
N ALA A 53 12.38 5.56 -2.74
CA ALA A 53 12.38 6.77 -1.91
C ALA A 53 13.34 6.63 -0.72
N ARG A 54 13.27 5.48 -0.02
CA ARG A 54 14.14 5.17 1.11
C ARG A 54 15.61 5.03 0.72
N ARG A 55 15.92 4.51 -0.47
CA ARG A 55 17.29 4.44 -0.99
C ARG A 55 17.83 5.83 -1.35
N GLU A 56 16.97 6.66 -1.92
CA GLU A 56 17.30 8.02 -2.34
C GLU A 56 17.28 9.04 -1.19
N GLY A 57 16.78 8.65 0.00
CA GLY A 57 16.54 9.57 1.12
C GLY A 57 15.44 10.60 0.83
N LYS A 58 14.58 10.36 -0.15
CA LYS A 58 13.52 11.28 -0.59
C LYS A 58 12.18 10.96 0.10
N PRO A 59 11.34 11.97 0.39
CA PRO A 59 9.98 11.72 0.87
C PRO A 59 9.15 11.06 -0.24
N PHE A 60 8.26 10.13 0.15
CA PHE A 60 7.44 9.38 -0.79
C PHE A 60 6.57 10.27 -1.68
N GLU A 61 6.10 11.41 -1.14
CA GLU A 61 5.29 12.40 -1.86
C GLU A 61 5.97 12.91 -3.14
N SER A 62 7.30 12.90 -3.21
CA SER A 62 8.04 13.36 -4.40
C SER A 62 8.11 12.33 -5.53
N ILE A 63 7.58 11.12 -5.33
CA ILE A 63 7.62 9.99 -6.30
C ILE A 63 6.19 9.49 -6.61
N LYS A 64 5.18 10.11 -5.99
CA LYS A 64 3.77 9.78 -6.16
C LYS A 64 3.22 10.40 -7.45
#